data_AF-A0A9D6HWA2-F1
#
_entry.id   AF-A0A9D6HWA2-F1
#
_cell.length_a   1.000
_cell.length_b   1.000
_cell.length_c   1.000
_cell.angle_alpha   90.00
_cell.angle_beta   90.00
_cell.angle_gamma   90.00
#
_symmetry.space_group_name_H-M   'P 1'
#
loop_
_entity.id
_entity.type
_entity.pdbx_description
1 polymer ?
#
loop_
_entity_poly.entity_id
_entity_poly.type
_entity_poly.pdbx_seq_one_letter_code
_entity_poly.pdbx_strand_id
1 'polypeptide(L)'
;MNTITPFQPYTSNINCGPGQPPPRPAVPDCYTKEQALDALLKAEGDANEARSDFRVIQGNLKGDEALKDATEQFLRVLYQEGTNYTSLAQKDYEMIGNFLKPGETRKDAVDQFLKLMKAEGNRDDAVSDYILINRYVSPKETREQATDQFMRLLYKVGTGYTNQAQNNFILIH
;
A
#
# COMPACT_ATOMS: atom_id res chain seq x y z
N MET A 1 23.02 -26.34 -34.27
CA MET A 1 21.73 -25.70 -34.61
C MET A 1 20.85 -25.79 -33.39
N ASN A 2 20.78 -24.72 -32.59
CA ASN A 2 19.94 -24.67 -31.38
C ASN A 2 18.51 -24.33 -31.79
N THR A 3 17.61 -25.28 -31.59
CA THR A 3 16.17 -25.08 -31.77
C THR A 3 15.65 -24.27 -30.59
N ILE A 4 15.33 -23.01 -30.83
CA ILE A 4 14.55 -22.17 -29.92
C ILE A 4 13.12 -22.71 -29.92
N THR A 5 12.69 -23.26 -28.79
CA THR A 5 11.28 -23.60 -28.54
C THR A 5 10.44 -22.32 -28.57
N PRO A 6 9.35 -22.25 -29.35
CA PRO A 6 8.49 -21.09 -29.36
C PRO A 6 7.75 -20.96 -28.02
N PHE A 7 7.77 -19.75 -27.47
CA PHE A 7 6.98 -19.35 -26.31
C PHE A 7 5.48 -19.57 -26.63
N GLN A 8 4.80 -20.42 -25.85
CA GLN A 8 3.36 -20.59 -25.96
C GLN A 8 2.67 -19.39 -25.27
N PRO A 9 1.68 -18.73 -25.90
CA PRO A 9 0.95 -17.66 -25.24
C PRO A 9 0.03 -18.25 -24.17
N TYR A 10 0.35 -18.02 -22.89
CA TYR A 10 -0.53 -18.35 -21.78
C TYR A 10 -1.72 -17.38 -21.76
N THR A 11 -2.90 -17.93 -21.56
CA THR A 11 -4.19 -17.24 -21.52
C THR A 11 -4.20 -16.14 -20.46
N SER A 12 -4.43 -14.89 -20.89
CA SER A 12 -4.47 -13.68 -20.07
C SER A 12 -5.62 -13.71 -19.06
N ASN A 13 -5.34 -14.06 -17.81
CA ASN A 13 -6.28 -13.88 -16.70
C ASN A 13 -6.19 -12.43 -16.19
N ILE A 14 -6.82 -11.54 -16.96
CA ILE A 14 -7.04 -10.14 -16.61
C ILE A 14 -7.99 -10.08 -15.41
N ASN A 15 -7.57 -9.45 -14.30
CA ASN A 15 -8.44 -9.16 -13.16
C ASN A 15 -8.69 -7.65 -13.11
N CYS A 16 -9.58 -7.17 -13.98
CA CYS A 16 -10.18 -5.85 -13.84
C CYS A 16 -11.48 -6.09 -13.05
N GLY A 17 -11.70 -5.37 -11.94
CA GLY A 17 -12.88 -5.52 -11.08
C GLY A 17 -14.23 -5.37 -11.82
N PRO A 18 -15.37 -5.42 -11.13
CA PRO A 18 -16.68 -5.34 -11.78
C PRO A 18 -16.92 -3.95 -12.43
N GLY A 19 -16.69 -3.85 -13.75
CA GLY A 19 -16.96 -2.67 -14.57
C GLY A 19 -16.72 -2.94 -16.07
N GLN A 20 -17.63 -2.49 -16.94
CA GLN A 20 -17.85 -2.92 -18.33
C GLN A 20 -16.63 -3.02 -19.27
N PRO A 21 -16.64 -3.95 -20.26
CA PRO A 21 -15.62 -4.02 -21.30
C PRO A 21 -15.66 -2.76 -22.20
N PRO A 22 -14.51 -2.11 -22.45
CA PRO A 22 -14.46 -0.92 -23.30
C PRO A 22 -14.57 -1.27 -24.79
N PRO A 23 -15.17 -0.39 -25.63
CA PRO A 23 -15.17 -0.55 -27.08
C PRO A 23 -13.80 -0.17 -27.66
N ARG A 24 -12.97 -1.18 -28.04
CA ARG A 24 -11.78 -1.18 -28.95
C ARG A 24 -10.66 -0.12 -28.80
N PRO A 25 -9.40 -0.52 -29.09
CA PRO A 25 -8.43 -0.95 -28.08
C PRO A 25 -7.94 0.25 -27.25
N ALA A 26 -8.62 0.55 -26.15
CA ALA A 26 -7.98 1.29 -25.06
C ALA A 26 -6.96 0.35 -24.41
N VAL A 27 -5.73 0.80 -24.21
CA VAL A 27 -4.78 0.10 -23.33
C VAL A 27 -5.51 -0.08 -22.00
N PRO A 28 -5.66 -1.32 -21.46
CA PRO A 28 -6.41 -1.52 -20.24
C PRO A 28 -5.82 -0.65 -19.13
N ASP A 29 -6.63 0.12 -18.42
CA ASP A 29 -6.22 0.85 -17.22
C ASP A 29 -6.07 -0.10 -16.01
N CYS A 30 -5.69 -1.35 -16.29
CA CYS A 30 -5.48 -2.43 -15.34
C CYS A 30 -4.25 -3.23 -15.80
N TYR A 31 -3.48 -3.74 -14.85
CA TYR A 31 -2.36 -4.63 -15.11
C TYR A 31 -2.86 -6.03 -15.42
N THR A 32 -2.25 -6.69 -16.41
CA THR A 32 -2.22 -8.16 -16.43
C THR A 32 -1.33 -8.66 -15.29
N LYS A 33 -1.45 -9.95 -14.95
CA LYS A 33 -0.58 -10.56 -13.93
C LYS A 33 0.90 -10.44 -14.30
N GLU A 34 1.21 -10.55 -15.59
CA GLU A 34 2.56 -10.40 -16.13
C GLU A 34 3.07 -8.97 -15.99
N GLN A 35 2.23 -7.95 -16.25
CA GLN A 35 2.62 -6.55 -16.09
C GLN A 35 2.89 -6.19 -14.62
N ALA A 36 2.06 -6.69 -13.71
CA ALA A 36 2.27 -6.51 -12.28
C ALA A 36 3.57 -7.18 -11.81
N LEU A 37 3.82 -8.43 -12.23
CA LEU A 37 5.05 -9.14 -11.90
C LEU A 37 6.29 -8.46 -12.51
N ASP A 38 6.22 -7.96 -13.74
CA ASP A 38 7.29 -7.21 -14.39
C ASP A 38 7.61 -5.90 -13.65
N ALA A 39 6.59 -5.19 -13.15
CA ALA A 39 6.79 -4.00 -12.32
C ALA A 39 7.51 -4.32 -11.01
N LEU A 40 7.15 -5.42 -10.34
CA LEU A 40 7.79 -5.87 -9.10
C LEU A 40 9.24 -6.35 -9.34
N LEU A 41 9.48 -7.10 -10.42
CA LEU A 41 10.83 -7.55 -10.79
C LEU A 41 11.78 -6.37 -11.02
N LYS A 42 11.30 -5.28 -11.61
CA LYS A 42 12.09 -4.07 -11.81
C LYS A 42 12.41 -3.33 -10.51
N ALA A 43 11.51 -3.41 -9.52
CA ALA A 43 11.66 -2.72 -8.25
C ALA A 43 12.57 -3.49 -7.27
N GLU A 44 12.35 -4.79 -7.12
CA GLU A 44 13.10 -5.66 -6.20
C GLU A 44 14.49 -6.00 -6.74
N GLY A 45 14.62 -6.27 -8.04
CA GLY A 45 15.84 -6.81 -8.63
C GLY A 45 16.11 -8.29 -8.30
N ASP A 46 15.37 -8.88 -7.35
CA ASP A 46 15.34 -10.32 -7.05
C ASP A 46 14.01 -10.96 -7.48
N ALA A 47 14.09 -12.10 -8.17
CA ALA A 47 12.92 -12.78 -8.73
C ALA A 47 12.10 -13.55 -7.70
N ASN A 48 12.69 -13.98 -6.58
CA ASN A 48 11.97 -14.67 -5.51
C ASN A 48 11.21 -13.68 -4.65
N GLU A 49 11.81 -12.52 -4.35
CA GLU A 49 11.17 -11.41 -3.64
C GLU A 49 9.97 -10.89 -4.44
N ALA A 50 10.17 -10.51 -5.72
CA ALA A 50 9.08 -10.05 -6.58
C ALA A 50 7.92 -11.06 -6.69
N ARG A 51 8.20 -12.37 -6.74
CA ARG A 51 7.16 -13.42 -6.73
C ARG A 51 6.47 -13.56 -5.37
N SER A 52 7.19 -13.30 -4.28
CA SER A 52 6.60 -13.23 -2.94
C SER A 52 5.66 -12.03 -2.83
N ASP A 53 6.09 -10.85 -3.27
CA ASP A 53 5.28 -9.63 -3.25
C ASP A 53 4.03 -9.77 -4.08
N PHE A 54 4.17 -10.34 -5.27
CA PHE A 54 3.03 -10.59 -6.14
C PHE A 54 1.98 -11.48 -5.46
N ARG A 55 2.40 -12.50 -4.70
CA ARG A 55 1.49 -13.36 -3.92
C ARG A 55 0.84 -12.58 -2.77
N VAL A 56 1.59 -11.73 -2.07
CA VAL A 56 1.06 -10.86 -1.01
C VAL A 56 0.00 -9.91 -1.56
N ILE A 57 0.29 -9.22 -2.68
CA ILE A 57 -0.65 -8.33 -3.36
C ILE A 57 -1.93 -9.08 -3.73
N GLN A 58 -1.81 -10.21 -4.43
CA GLN A 58 -2.96 -11.00 -4.87
C GLN A 58 -3.80 -11.52 -3.70
N GLY A 59 -3.15 -11.99 -2.63
CA GLY A 59 -3.82 -12.50 -1.43
C GLY A 59 -4.55 -11.41 -0.63
N ASN A 60 -4.16 -10.14 -0.80
CA ASN A 60 -4.70 -9.01 -0.04
C ASN A 60 -5.55 -8.05 -0.87
N LEU A 61 -5.84 -8.35 -2.14
CA LEU A 61 -6.80 -7.58 -2.94
C LEU A 61 -8.16 -7.52 -2.24
N LYS A 62 -8.74 -6.32 -2.16
CA LYS A 62 -10.04 -6.10 -1.51
C LYS A 62 -11.11 -5.74 -2.53
N GLY A 63 -12.23 -6.45 -2.50
CA GLY A 63 -13.42 -6.14 -3.31
C GLY A 63 -13.09 -5.96 -4.80
N ASP A 64 -13.31 -4.74 -5.27
CA ASP A 64 -13.21 -4.23 -6.63
C ASP A 64 -11.89 -3.49 -6.92
N GLU A 65 -10.90 -3.60 -6.02
CA GLU A 65 -9.55 -3.06 -6.20
C GLU A 65 -8.85 -3.64 -7.46
N ALA A 66 -8.38 -2.75 -8.33
CA ALA A 66 -7.63 -3.14 -9.52
C ALA A 66 -6.23 -3.63 -9.16
N LEU A 67 -5.76 -4.70 -9.83
CA LEU A 67 -4.41 -5.23 -9.61
C LEU A 67 -3.32 -4.18 -9.83
N LYS A 68 -3.53 -3.25 -10.77
CA LYS A 68 -2.61 -2.13 -11.03
C LYS A 68 -2.48 -1.25 -9.78
N ASP A 69 -3.58 -0.73 -9.26
CA ASP A 69 -3.58 0.18 -8.11
C ASP A 69 -2.98 -0.48 -6.86
N ALA A 70 -3.32 -1.75 -6.62
CA ALA A 70 -2.76 -2.55 -5.54
C ALA A 70 -1.25 -2.73 -5.68
N THR A 71 -0.77 -3.02 -6.89
CA THR A 71 0.67 -3.17 -7.18
C THR A 71 1.40 -1.84 -7.02
N GLU A 72 0.83 -0.75 -7.52
CA GLU A 72 1.40 0.59 -7.36
C GLU A 72 1.46 1.00 -5.87
N GLN A 73 0.42 0.70 -5.09
CA GLN A 73 0.41 0.96 -3.65
C GLN A 73 1.46 0.13 -2.90
N PHE A 74 1.64 -1.15 -3.26
CA PHE A 74 2.70 -1.97 -2.71
C PHE A 74 4.08 -1.38 -3.02
N LEU A 75 4.34 -1.03 -4.28
CA LEU A 75 5.61 -0.44 -4.70
C LEU A 75 5.93 0.85 -3.96
N ARG A 76 4.92 1.68 -3.67
CA ARG A 76 5.11 2.89 -2.87
C ARG A 76 5.56 2.60 -1.44
N VAL A 77 4.98 1.58 -0.80
CA VAL A 77 5.40 1.11 0.53
C VAL A 77 6.82 0.55 0.45
N LEU A 78 7.10 -0.31 -0.54
CA LEU A 78 8.44 -0.88 -0.77
C LEU A 78 9.52 0.19 -0.94
N TYR A 79 9.29 1.20 -1.76
CA TYR A 79 10.27 2.27 -1.97
C TYR A 79 10.46 3.14 -0.73
N GLN A 80 9.45 3.26 0.13
CA GLN A 80 9.56 4.00 1.39
C GLN A 80 10.38 3.26 2.44
N GLU A 81 10.20 1.94 2.55
CA GLU A 81 11.03 1.07 3.41
C GLU A 81 12.45 0.94 2.86
N GLY A 82 12.58 0.92 1.54
CA GLY A 82 13.79 0.61 0.80
C GLY A 82 13.72 -0.80 0.21
N THR A 83 14.20 -0.95 -1.02
CA THR A 83 14.05 -2.19 -1.82
C THR A 83 14.75 -3.42 -1.25
N ASN A 84 15.54 -3.29 -0.17
CA ASN A 84 16.15 -4.42 0.54
C ASN A 84 15.31 -4.89 1.75
N TYR A 85 14.15 -4.27 1.99
CA TYR A 85 13.30 -4.51 3.14
C TYR A 85 11.94 -5.07 2.74
N THR A 86 11.93 -5.97 1.76
CA THR A 86 10.74 -6.63 1.19
C THR A 86 9.80 -7.18 2.27
N SER A 87 10.33 -7.85 3.31
CA SER A 87 9.50 -8.39 4.40
C SER A 87 8.82 -7.30 5.24
N LEU A 88 9.44 -6.14 5.42
CA LEU A 88 8.81 -5.02 6.13
C LEU A 88 7.72 -4.40 5.27
N ALA A 89 8.00 -4.17 3.98
CA ALA A 89 7.03 -3.64 3.03
C ALA A 89 5.78 -4.53 2.92
N GLN A 90 5.96 -5.85 2.86
CA GLN A 90 4.85 -6.82 2.89
C GLN A 90 4.01 -6.69 4.17
N LYS A 91 4.65 -6.61 5.35
CA LYS A 91 3.95 -6.45 6.63
C LYS A 91 3.16 -5.14 6.70
N ASP A 92 3.74 -4.03 6.24
CA ASP A 92 3.05 -2.73 6.24
C ASP A 92 1.90 -2.71 5.25
N TYR A 93 2.09 -3.28 4.05
CA TYR A 93 1.03 -3.39 3.06
C TYR A 93 -0.16 -4.20 3.57
N GLU A 94 0.10 -5.33 4.24
CA GLU A 94 -0.92 -6.15 4.89
C GLU A 94 -1.61 -5.41 6.03
N MET A 95 -0.82 -4.76 6.90
CA MET A 95 -1.33 -3.96 8.02
C MET A 95 -2.27 -2.85 7.52
N ILE A 96 -1.85 -2.06 6.54
CA ILE A 96 -2.66 -1.00 5.93
C ILE A 96 -3.96 -1.58 5.39
N GLY A 97 -3.89 -2.69 4.66
CA GLY A 97 -5.05 -3.38 4.09
C GLY A 97 -6.04 -3.93 5.14
N ASN A 98 -5.54 -4.36 6.29
CA ASN A 98 -6.37 -4.88 7.39
C ASN A 98 -7.05 -3.78 8.20
N PHE A 99 -6.54 -2.55 8.14
CA PHE A 99 -7.10 -1.40 8.84
C PHE A 99 -7.91 -0.46 7.94
N LEU A 100 -8.18 -0.83 6.69
CA LEU A 100 -9.04 -0.04 5.81
C LEU A 100 -10.42 0.18 6.44
N LYS A 101 -10.85 1.43 6.47
CA LYS A 101 -12.20 1.80 6.89
C LYS A 101 -13.22 1.62 5.74
N PRO A 102 -14.51 1.44 6.05
CA PRO A 102 -15.55 1.47 5.02
C PRO A 102 -15.48 2.76 4.19
N GLY A 103 -15.40 2.62 2.87
CA GLY A 103 -15.30 3.74 1.93
C GLY A 103 -13.90 4.35 1.79
N GLU A 104 -12.89 3.84 2.49
CA GLU A 104 -11.49 4.25 2.34
C GLU A 104 -10.80 3.40 1.27
N THR A 105 -10.10 4.05 0.33
CA THR A 105 -9.29 3.33 -0.65
C THR A 105 -7.93 2.96 -0.07
N ARG A 106 -7.29 1.90 -0.58
CA ARG A 106 -5.91 1.58 -0.18
C ARG A 106 -4.95 2.72 -0.48
N LYS A 107 -5.16 3.42 -1.58
CA LYS A 107 -4.36 4.58 -1.94
C LYS A 107 -4.38 5.64 -0.84
N ASP A 108 -5.56 6.00 -0.34
CA ASP A 108 -5.70 7.01 0.73
C ASP A 108 -5.03 6.55 2.02
N ALA A 109 -5.21 5.27 2.37
CA ALA A 109 -4.61 4.67 3.55
C ALA A 109 -3.08 4.62 3.48
N VAL A 110 -2.51 4.25 2.32
CA VAL A 110 -1.07 4.32 2.05
C VAL A 110 -0.57 5.76 2.11
N ASP A 111 -1.31 6.74 1.54
CA ASP A 111 -0.95 8.16 1.61
C ASP A 111 -0.78 8.61 3.07
N GLN A 112 -1.68 8.20 3.97
CA GLN A 112 -1.58 8.53 5.39
C GLN A 112 -0.42 7.82 6.09
N PHE A 113 -0.22 6.52 5.82
CA PHE A 113 0.89 5.77 6.41
C PHE A 113 2.25 6.35 6.02
N LEU A 114 2.46 6.65 4.74
CA LEU A 114 3.72 7.24 4.26
C LEU A 114 3.97 8.64 4.83
N LYS A 115 2.89 9.41 5.08
CA LYS A 115 2.97 10.71 5.73
C LYS A 115 3.47 10.59 7.17
N LEU A 116 3.01 9.59 7.92
CA LEU A 116 3.48 9.29 9.28
C LEU A 116 4.93 8.82 9.28
N MET A 117 5.29 7.91 8.37
CA MET A 117 6.69 7.45 8.22
C MET A 117 7.66 8.61 8.00
N LYS A 118 7.28 9.57 7.16
CA LYS A 118 8.09 10.75 6.90
C LYS A 118 8.22 11.66 8.13
N ALA A 119 7.19 11.74 8.96
CA ALA A 119 7.14 12.63 10.11
C ALA A 119 7.90 12.10 11.32
N GLU A 120 7.72 10.81 11.61
CA GLU A 120 8.40 10.09 12.69
C GLU A 120 9.86 9.81 12.34
N GLY A 121 10.18 9.68 11.04
CA GLY A 121 11.52 9.35 10.57
C GLY A 121 11.95 7.92 10.88
N ASN A 122 11.09 7.12 11.50
CA ASN A 122 11.27 5.70 11.72
C ASN A 122 9.93 4.96 11.57
N ARG A 123 10.04 3.67 11.24
CA ARG A 123 8.90 2.82 10.90
C ARG A 123 8.04 2.45 12.11
N ASP A 124 8.67 2.10 13.23
CA ASP A 124 7.95 1.53 14.38
C ASP A 124 7.00 2.56 15.01
N ASP A 125 7.44 3.81 15.13
CA ASP A 125 6.58 4.90 15.60
C ASP A 125 5.46 5.18 14.59
N ALA A 126 5.75 5.23 13.29
CA ALA A 126 4.73 5.45 12.26
C ALA A 126 3.67 4.34 12.22
N VAL A 127 4.06 3.08 12.40
CA VAL A 127 3.13 1.95 12.54
C VAL A 127 2.28 2.12 13.79
N SER A 128 2.90 2.47 14.93
CA SER A 128 2.16 2.71 16.18
C SER A 128 1.14 3.83 16.02
N ASP A 129 1.52 4.92 15.37
CA ASP A 129 0.66 6.09 15.15
C ASP A 129 -0.49 5.75 14.20
N TYR A 130 -0.21 5.04 13.11
CA TYR A 130 -1.25 4.64 12.16
C TYR A 130 -2.32 3.77 12.82
N ILE A 131 -1.89 2.81 13.66
CA ILE A 131 -2.79 1.95 14.44
C ILE A 131 -3.56 2.76 15.49
N LEU A 132 -2.90 3.71 16.16
CA LEU A 132 -3.54 4.57 17.14
C LEU A 132 -4.62 5.44 16.48
N ILE A 133 -4.28 6.13 15.39
CA ILE A 133 -5.20 6.95 14.61
C ILE A 133 -6.39 6.10 14.19
N ASN A 134 -6.16 4.91 13.65
CA ASN A 134 -7.24 3.99 13.26
C ASN A 134 -8.23 3.71 14.40
N ARG A 135 -7.72 3.53 15.62
CA ARG A 135 -8.50 3.18 16.80
C ARG A 135 -9.38 4.34 17.29
N TYR A 136 -8.91 5.57 17.17
CA TYR A 136 -9.56 6.74 17.77
C TYR A 136 -10.25 7.66 16.75
N VAL A 137 -9.99 7.53 15.45
CA VAL A 137 -10.67 8.34 14.44
C VAL A 137 -12.19 8.12 14.49
N SER A 138 -12.91 9.22 14.69
CA SER A 138 -14.37 9.25 14.85
C SER A 138 -15.11 8.71 13.62
N PRO A 139 -16.34 8.16 13.76
CA PRO A 139 -17.15 7.78 12.61
C PRO A 139 -17.50 8.92 11.64
N LYS A 140 -17.40 10.18 12.10
CA LYS A 140 -17.68 11.38 11.29
C LYS A 140 -16.43 11.99 10.65
N GLU A 141 -15.27 11.36 10.85
CA GLU A 141 -13.97 11.88 10.47
C GLU A 141 -13.26 10.90 9.53
N THR A 142 -12.58 11.42 8.52
CA THR A 142 -11.71 10.61 7.65
C THR A 142 -10.38 10.32 8.33
N ARG A 143 -9.69 9.23 7.95
CA ARG A 143 -8.33 8.98 8.46
C ARG A 143 -7.38 10.13 8.14
N GLU A 144 -7.52 10.75 6.97
CA GLU A 144 -6.71 11.90 6.57
C GLU A 144 -6.87 13.06 7.58
N GLN A 145 -8.10 13.40 7.96
CA GLN A 145 -8.36 14.43 8.96
C GLN A 145 -7.71 14.09 10.31
N ALA A 146 -7.88 12.86 10.77
CA ALA A 146 -7.30 12.40 12.04
C ALA A 146 -5.76 12.37 12.00
N THR A 147 -5.19 11.96 10.86
CA THR A 147 -3.75 11.99 10.61
C THR A 147 -3.23 13.42 10.64
N ASP A 148 -3.93 14.36 10.01
CA ASP A 148 -3.59 15.79 10.05
C ASP A 148 -3.62 16.37 11.47
N GLN A 149 -4.60 15.97 12.28
CA GLN A 149 -4.67 16.37 13.68
C GLN A 149 -3.49 15.82 14.48
N PHE A 150 -3.19 14.52 14.32
CA PHE A 150 -2.04 13.88 14.95
C PHE A 150 -0.73 14.58 14.57
N MET A 151 -0.54 14.85 13.28
CA MET A 151 0.64 15.53 12.76
C MET A 151 0.84 16.92 13.38
N ARG A 152 -0.23 17.69 13.59
CA ARG A 152 -0.14 18.99 14.29
C ARG A 152 0.32 18.83 15.73
N LEU A 153 -0.13 17.79 16.42
CA LEU A 153 0.31 17.49 17.78
C LEU A 153 1.78 17.10 17.79
N LEU A 154 2.19 16.19 16.90
CA LEU A 154 3.58 15.75 16.74
C LEU A 154 4.51 16.93 16.48
N TYR A 155 4.18 17.81 15.54
CA TYR A 155 4.97 19.01 15.27
C TYR A 155 5.03 19.98 16.46
N LYS A 156 3.97 20.05 17.27
CA LYS A 156 3.92 20.92 18.45
C LYS A 156 4.77 20.39 19.60
N VAL A 157 4.80 19.08 19.82
CA VAL A 157 5.63 18.46 20.88
C VAL A 157 7.07 18.25 20.43
N GLY A 158 7.31 18.18 19.12
CA GLY A 158 8.61 17.93 18.50
C GLY A 158 8.71 16.52 17.91
N THR A 159 9.33 16.41 16.74
CA THR A 159 9.64 15.14 16.09
C THR A 159 10.53 14.31 17.02
N GLY A 160 10.08 13.12 17.45
CA GLY A 160 10.73 12.29 18.47
C GLY A 160 10.03 12.25 19.84
N TYR A 161 8.93 12.97 20.02
CA TYR A 161 8.05 12.88 21.19
C TYR A 161 6.74 12.15 20.87
N THR A 162 6.83 11.05 20.12
CA THR A 162 5.71 10.22 19.65
C THR A 162 4.73 9.89 20.76
N ASN A 163 5.22 9.33 21.89
CA ASN A 163 4.38 9.02 23.05
C ASN A 163 3.58 10.23 23.58
N GLN A 164 4.17 11.43 23.56
CA GLN A 164 3.48 12.63 24.01
C GLN A 164 2.44 13.10 22.98
N ALA A 165 2.76 13.02 21.68
CA ALA A 165 1.81 13.29 20.60
C ALA A 165 0.61 12.33 20.66
N GLN A 166 0.87 11.03 20.82
CA GLN A 166 -0.14 9.98 20.99
C GLN A 166 -1.03 10.23 22.20
N ASN A 167 -0.46 10.54 23.37
CA ASN A 167 -1.23 10.86 24.57
C ASN A 167 -2.14 12.09 24.35
N ASN A 168 -1.62 13.14 23.72
CA ASN A 168 -2.42 14.32 23.41
C ASN A 168 -3.53 14.01 22.40
N PHE A 169 -3.28 13.12 21.44
CA PHE A 169 -4.26 12.73 20.44
C PHE A 169 -5.43 11.97 21.06
N ILE A 170 -5.13 11.01 21.95
CA ILE A 170 -6.13 10.26 22.73
C ILE A 170 -6.98 11.18 23.60
N LEU A 171 -6.39 12.24 24.18
CA LEU A 171 -7.12 13.15 25.06
C LEU A 171 -8.18 13.99 24.34
N ILE A 172 -8.07 14.16 23.01
CA ILE A 172 -8.95 15.04 22.23
C ILE A 172 -9.86 14.29 21.25
N HIS A 173 -9.82 12.94 21.24
CA HIS A 173 -10.67 12.06 20.42
C HIS A 173 -11.51 11.13 21.29
#